data_AF-A0A1G5Y562-F1
#
_entry.id   AF-A0A1G5Y562-F1
#
_cell.length_a   1.000
_cell.length_b   1.000
_cell.length_c   1.000
_cell.angle_alpha   90.00
_cell.angle_beta   90.00
_cell.angle_gamma   90.00
#
_symmetry.space_group_name_H-M   'P 1'
#
loop_
_entity.id
_entity.type
_entity.pdbx_description
1 polymer ?
#
loop_
_entity_poly.entity_id
_entity_poly.type
_entity_poly.pdbx_seq_one_letter_code
_entity_poly.pdbx_strand_id
1 'polypeptide(L)'
;MTDFLKLYLSKSYEFRTDFEATIFGIHSNSIYFPFIRQTGIKIDTGAHGILIPLKTLGWDPDEIAKFINASISDKSKLSVLHGVESTNSLSNADLRNSDENFIKNYKGLVISTIADDLRIGSLRFKDVPVRVTPYSTGNILLGMDILKDLDTHIGIDKVSGKTILLSTQYENNDNIDYIKNLELHLGYTKNRKSA
;
A
#
# COMPACT_ATOMS: atom_id res chain seq x y z
N MET A 1 -13.31 17.65 -6.42
CA MET A 1 -12.71 16.31 -6.21
C MET A 1 -12.79 16.07 -4.70
N THR A 2 -13.22 14.89 -4.23
CA THR A 2 -13.46 14.66 -2.79
C THR A 2 -12.17 14.29 -2.05
N ASP A 3 -11.86 14.98 -0.94
CA ASP A 3 -10.62 14.82 -0.16
C ASP A 3 -10.65 13.65 0.84
N PHE A 4 -11.33 12.57 0.49
CA PHE A 4 -11.41 11.37 1.32
C PHE A 4 -11.70 10.12 0.46
N LEU A 5 -11.31 8.96 0.98
CA LEU A 5 -11.63 7.64 0.41
C LEU A 5 -13.04 7.22 0.82
N LYS A 6 -13.78 6.69 -0.16
CA LYS A 6 -15.09 6.06 0.04
C LYS A 6 -15.13 4.72 -0.66
N LEU A 7 -15.12 3.64 0.12
CA LEU A 7 -14.99 2.27 -0.37
C LEU A 7 -16.10 1.39 0.15
N TYR A 8 -16.65 0.52 -0.69
CA TYR A 8 -17.57 -0.52 -0.28
C TYR A 8 -16.84 -1.85 -0.16
N LEU A 9 -17.22 -2.65 0.83
CA LEU A 9 -16.73 -4.01 0.98
C LEU A 9 -17.20 -4.85 -0.21
N SER A 10 -16.25 -5.49 -0.89
CA SER A 10 -16.55 -6.35 -2.02
C SER A 10 -17.23 -7.66 -1.58
N LYS A 11 -17.76 -8.42 -2.54
CA LYS A 11 -18.30 -9.78 -2.28
C LYS A 11 -17.23 -10.76 -1.78
N SER A 12 -15.95 -10.45 -2.03
CA SER A 12 -14.81 -11.22 -1.54
C SER A 12 -14.32 -10.76 -0.16
N TYR A 13 -15.08 -9.91 0.53
CA TYR A 13 -14.76 -9.33 1.83
C TYR A 13 -13.47 -8.49 1.83
N GLU A 14 -13.30 -7.68 0.78
CA GLU A 14 -12.12 -6.82 0.63
C GLU A 14 -12.53 -5.39 0.31
N PHE A 15 -11.89 -4.41 0.96
CA PHE A 15 -11.94 -3.02 0.51
C PHE A 15 -10.95 -2.85 -0.63
N ARG A 16 -11.46 -2.97 -1.86
CA ARG A 16 -10.70 -2.77 -3.09
C ARG A 16 -11.18 -1.51 -3.78
N THR A 17 -10.25 -0.88 -4.47
CA THR A 17 -10.53 0.28 -5.29
C THR A 17 -9.64 0.31 -6.50
N ASP A 18 -10.22 0.70 -7.62
CA ASP A 18 -9.49 1.02 -8.84
C ASP A 18 -9.05 2.49 -8.83
N PHE A 19 -8.82 3.08 -7.64
CA PHE A 19 -8.28 4.44 -7.58
C PHE A 19 -6.95 4.49 -8.30
N GLU A 20 -6.74 5.58 -9.03
CA GLU A 20 -5.43 5.98 -9.48
C GLU A 20 -4.50 6.12 -8.26
N ALA A 21 -3.53 5.21 -8.19
CA ALA A 21 -2.35 5.35 -7.38
C ALA A 21 -1.31 6.15 -8.17
N THR A 22 -0.52 6.97 -7.51
CA THR A 22 0.71 7.50 -8.11
C THR A 22 1.84 7.35 -7.11
N ILE A 23 2.94 6.73 -7.50
CA ILE A 23 4.07 6.44 -6.62
C ILE A 23 5.34 7.03 -7.21
N PHE A 24 5.83 8.11 -6.62
CA PHE A 24 7.06 8.74 -7.02
C PHE A 24 8.23 8.21 -6.19
N GLY A 25 9.35 8.01 -6.87
CA GLY A 25 10.64 7.78 -6.24
C GLY A 25 10.70 6.53 -5.39
N ILE A 26 10.89 5.37 -6.01
CA ILE A 26 11.26 4.17 -5.27
C ILE A 26 12.78 4.12 -5.23
N HIS A 27 13.35 4.17 -4.03
CA HIS A 27 14.79 4.18 -3.85
C HIS A 27 15.36 2.77 -3.77
N SER A 28 16.58 2.59 -4.23
CA SER A 28 17.48 1.57 -3.69
C SER A 28 18.61 2.29 -2.94
N ASN A 29 19.69 1.62 -2.58
CA ASN A 29 20.79 2.24 -1.84
C ASN A 29 21.38 3.50 -2.51
N SER A 30 21.22 3.69 -3.83
CA SER A 30 21.70 4.90 -4.51
C SER A 30 20.95 5.25 -5.82
N ILE A 31 19.81 4.60 -6.11
CA ILE A 31 19.10 4.79 -7.38
C ILE A 31 17.66 5.18 -7.12
N TYR A 32 17.29 6.36 -7.61
CA TYR A 32 15.93 6.86 -7.67
C TYR A 32 15.29 6.42 -8.98
N PHE A 33 14.07 5.88 -8.89
CA PHE A 33 13.30 5.60 -10.09
C PHE A 33 11.93 6.31 -10.05
N PRO A 34 11.66 7.26 -10.96
CA PRO A 34 10.39 7.96 -11.06
C PRO A 34 9.35 7.09 -11.76
N PHE A 35 8.16 6.90 -11.17
CA PHE A 35 7.07 6.21 -11.86
C PHE A 35 5.71 6.89 -11.60
N ILE A 36 4.83 6.82 -12.58
CA ILE A 36 3.43 7.28 -12.48
C ILE A 36 2.59 6.20 -13.15
N ARG A 37 1.85 5.40 -12.37
CA ARG A 37 0.91 4.42 -12.93
C ARG A 37 -0.32 4.22 -12.05
N GLN A 38 -1.48 4.31 -12.70
CA GLN A 38 -2.76 3.90 -12.14
C GLN A 38 -2.80 2.37 -12.02
N THR A 39 -3.02 1.87 -10.83
CA THR A 39 -3.29 0.45 -10.59
C THR A 39 -4.29 0.31 -9.46
N GLY A 40 -5.04 -0.80 -9.47
CA GLY A 40 -5.89 -1.18 -8.35
C GLY A 40 -5.11 -1.24 -7.04
N ILE A 41 -5.75 -0.69 -6.01
CA ILE A 41 -5.29 -0.72 -4.63
C ILE A 41 -6.23 -1.63 -3.85
N LYS A 42 -5.64 -2.49 -3.02
CA LYS A 42 -6.36 -3.26 -2.02
C LYS A 42 -5.91 -2.80 -0.65
N ILE A 43 -6.87 -2.42 0.19
CA ILE A 43 -6.61 -2.30 1.63
C ILE A 43 -6.59 -3.73 2.18
N ASP A 44 -5.45 -4.13 2.75
CA ASP A 44 -5.22 -5.46 3.27
C ASP A 44 -4.68 -5.36 4.70
N THR A 45 -5.55 -5.53 5.68
CA THR A 45 -5.20 -5.44 7.11
C THR A 45 -4.25 -6.56 7.55
N GLY A 46 -4.12 -7.63 6.76
CA GLY A 46 -3.14 -8.70 6.97
C GLY A 46 -1.79 -8.42 6.32
N ALA A 47 -1.66 -7.38 5.49
CA ALA A 47 -0.38 -7.02 4.89
C ALA A 47 0.57 -6.41 5.94
N HIS A 48 1.77 -6.97 6.02
CA HIS A 48 2.84 -6.40 6.82
C HIS A 48 3.47 -5.20 6.09
N GLY A 49 2.77 -4.08 6.15
CA GLY A 49 3.12 -2.84 5.48
C GLY A 49 2.62 -2.73 4.04
N ILE A 50 2.93 -1.61 3.39
CA ILE A 50 2.63 -1.42 1.97
C ILE A 50 3.44 -2.39 1.12
N LEU A 51 2.78 -3.12 0.22
CA LEU A 51 3.42 -4.01 -0.73
C LEU A 51 3.14 -3.56 -2.17
N ILE A 52 4.21 -3.29 -2.93
CA ILE A 52 4.14 -2.78 -4.30
C ILE A 52 4.79 -3.79 -5.26
N PRO A 53 4.00 -4.43 -6.14
CA PRO A 53 4.57 -5.23 -7.21
C PRO A 53 5.17 -4.33 -8.31
N LEU A 54 6.49 -4.41 -8.53
CA LEU A 54 7.18 -3.54 -9.49
C LEU A 54 6.69 -3.76 -10.93
N LYS A 55 6.34 -5.01 -11.27
CA LYS A 55 5.75 -5.32 -12.59
C LYS A 55 4.36 -4.70 -12.77
N THR A 56 3.58 -4.55 -11.71
CA THR A 56 2.29 -3.83 -11.78
C THR A 56 2.52 -2.34 -12.10
N LEU A 57 3.62 -1.77 -11.63
CA LEU A 57 4.05 -0.42 -12.00
C LEU A 57 4.67 -0.34 -13.41
N GLY A 58 4.77 -1.46 -14.12
CA GLY A 58 5.30 -1.53 -15.47
C GLY A 58 6.81 -1.31 -15.56
N TRP A 59 7.55 -1.57 -14.48
CA TRP A 59 9.01 -1.60 -14.54
C TRP A 59 9.46 -2.69 -15.50
N ASP A 60 10.43 -2.37 -16.33
CA ASP A 60 11.00 -3.35 -17.24
C ASP A 60 11.98 -4.31 -16.52
N PRO A 61 12.31 -5.46 -17.12
CA PRO A 61 13.22 -6.43 -16.52
C PRO A 61 14.62 -5.86 -16.18
N ASP A 62 15.13 -4.89 -16.94
CA ASP A 62 16.46 -4.31 -16.74
C ASP A 62 16.45 -3.33 -15.56
N GLU A 63 15.41 -2.52 -15.42
CA GLU A 63 15.17 -1.66 -14.26
C GLU A 63 15.05 -2.49 -12.99
N ILE A 64 14.26 -3.56 -13.03
CA ILE A 64 14.11 -4.50 -11.93
C ILE A 64 15.47 -5.14 -11.57
N ALA A 65 16.23 -5.59 -12.56
CA ALA A 65 17.54 -6.18 -12.32
C ALA A 65 18.52 -5.19 -11.68
N LYS A 66 18.56 -3.94 -12.17
CA LYS A 66 19.36 -2.85 -11.56
C LYS A 66 18.96 -2.60 -10.11
N PHE A 67 17.65 -2.53 -9.83
CA PHE A 67 17.12 -2.32 -8.49
C PHE A 67 17.51 -3.45 -7.52
N ILE A 68 17.39 -4.70 -7.96
CA ILE A 68 17.81 -5.87 -7.18
C ILE A 68 19.31 -5.80 -6.89
N ASN A 69 20.13 -5.57 -7.92
CA ASN A 69 21.59 -5.49 -7.77
C ASN A 69 22.01 -4.41 -6.78
N ALA A 70 21.39 -3.22 -6.85
CA ALA A 70 21.66 -2.14 -5.89
C ALA A 70 21.26 -2.52 -4.46
N SER A 71 20.16 -3.26 -4.31
CA SER A 71 19.61 -3.64 -3.00
C SER A 71 20.36 -4.80 -2.33
N ILE A 72 20.99 -5.69 -3.10
CA ILE A 72 21.74 -6.85 -2.57
C ILE A 72 22.94 -6.44 -1.72
N SER A 73 23.52 -5.27 -1.98
CA SER A 73 24.61 -4.71 -1.16
C SER A 73 24.21 -4.51 0.31
N ASP A 74 22.92 -4.32 0.58
CA ASP A 74 22.35 -4.29 1.92
C ASP A 74 21.31 -5.39 2.10
N LYS A 75 21.79 -6.60 2.40
CA LYS A 75 20.92 -7.77 2.58
C LYS A 75 19.91 -7.61 3.73
N SER A 76 20.10 -6.67 4.66
CA SER A 76 19.16 -6.46 5.77
C SER A 76 17.75 -6.05 5.29
N LYS A 77 17.68 -5.40 4.12
CA LYS A 77 16.42 -4.97 3.47
C LYS A 77 15.66 -6.12 2.79
N LEU A 78 16.30 -7.27 2.61
CA LEU A 78 15.71 -8.41 1.92
C LEU A 78 14.84 -9.22 2.88
N SER A 79 13.69 -9.67 2.38
CA SER A 79 12.77 -10.55 3.10
C SER A 79 12.05 -11.48 2.13
N VAL A 80 11.43 -12.50 2.69
CA VAL A 80 10.61 -13.49 1.98
C VAL A 80 9.17 -13.02 1.95
N LEU A 81 8.53 -13.13 0.79
CA LEU A 81 7.09 -12.98 0.66
C LEU A 81 6.41 -14.22 1.26
N HIS A 82 5.77 -14.04 2.41
CA HIS A 82 4.89 -15.05 2.98
C HIS A 82 3.45 -14.76 2.53
N GLY A 83 2.94 -15.58 1.62
CA GLY A 83 1.51 -15.64 1.31
C GLY A 83 0.82 -16.70 2.17
N VAL A 84 -0.48 -16.53 2.40
CA VAL A 84 -1.31 -17.49 3.17
C VAL A 84 -1.31 -18.89 2.54
N GLU A 85 -0.97 -18.99 1.26
CA GLU A 85 -0.87 -20.26 0.50
C GLU A 85 0.57 -20.71 0.22
N SER A 86 1.59 -19.92 0.59
CA SER A 86 2.96 -20.30 0.28
C SER A 86 3.52 -21.19 1.37
N THR A 87 3.74 -22.47 1.05
CA THR A 87 4.60 -23.44 1.76
C THR A 87 6.09 -23.03 1.75
N ASN A 88 6.38 -21.73 1.83
CA ASN A 88 7.74 -21.21 1.82
C ASN A 88 8.41 -21.54 3.15
N SER A 89 9.23 -22.60 3.14
CA SER A 89 10.10 -23.00 4.26
C SER A 89 11.33 -22.10 4.41
N LEU A 90 11.60 -21.24 3.42
CA LEU A 90 12.73 -20.32 3.45
C LEU A 90 12.46 -19.18 4.45
N SER A 91 13.34 -19.03 5.44
CA SER A 91 13.26 -17.90 6.37
C SER A 91 13.95 -16.66 5.79
N ASN A 92 13.66 -15.49 6.38
CA ASN A 92 14.40 -14.27 6.07
C ASN A 92 15.91 -14.42 6.32
N ALA A 93 16.30 -15.17 7.36
CA ALA A 93 17.72 -15.40 7.67
C ALA A 93 18.41 -16.23 6.58
N ASP A 94 17.73 -17.28 6.10
CA ASP A 94 18.26 -18.15 5.04
C ASP A 94 18.43 -17.38 3.74
N LEU A 95 17.45 -16.57 3.36
CA LEU A 95 17.53 -15.72 2.18
C LEU A 95 18.73 -14.76 2.26
N ARG A 96 18.95 -14.13 3.41
CA ARG A 96 20.05 -13.16 3.61
C ARG A 96 21.42 -13.82 3.62
N ASN A 97 21.51 -15.07 4.07
CA ASN A 97 22.76 -15.84 4.04
C ASN A 97 23.04 -16.51 2.69
N SER A 98 22.05 -16.55 1.79
CA SER A 98 22.20 -17.10 0.45
C SER A 98 23.15 -16.28 -0.42
N ASP A 99 23.72 -16.92 -1.44
CA ASP A 99 24.55 -16.23 -2.43
C ASP A 99 23.72 -15.28 -3.32
N GLU A 100 24.40 -14.36 -3.99
CA GLU A 100 23.73 -13.35 -4.82
C GLU A 100 22.94 -13.95 -5.98
N ASN A 101 23.41 -15.03 -6.60
CA ASN A 101 22.73 -15.64 -7.74
C ASN A 101 21.41 -16.26 -7.30
N PHE A 102 21.38 -16.91 -6.14
CA PHE A 102 20.13 -17.39 -5.55
C PHE A 102 19.16 -16.24 -5.30
N ILE A 103 19.60 -15.17 -4.62
CA ILE A 103 18.75 -14.02 -4.29
C ILE A 103 18.15 -13.39 -5.57
N LYS A 104 18.97 -13.17 -6.60
CA LYS A 104 18.56 -12.59 -7.90
C LYS A 104 17.55 -13.44 -8.68
N ASN A 105 17.33 -14.68 -8.29
CA ASN A 105 16.40 -15.59 -8.97
C ASN A 105 15.22 -16.02 -8.09
N TYR A 106 15.23 -15.67 -6.80
CA TYR A 106 14.19 -16.07 -5.86
C TYR A 106 12.89 -15.29 -6.10
N LYS A 107 11.84 -16.00 -6.57
CA LYS A 107 10.55 -15.38 -6.93
C LYS A 107 9.79 -14.76 -5.76
N GLY A 108 10.05 -15.25 -4.54
CA GLY A 108 9.48 -14.71 -3.30
C GLY A 108 10.25 -13.52 -2.72
N LEU A 109 11.18 -12.92 -3.47
CA LEU A 109 11.99 -11.80 -2.98
C LEU A 109 11.12 -10.57 -2.71
N VAL A 110 11.29 -10.00 -1.51
CA VAL A 110 10.75 -8.70 -1.11
C VAL A 110 11.88 -7.80 -0.67
N ILE A 111 11.88 -6.57 -1.13
CA ILE A 111 12.91 -5.57 -0.81
C ILE A 111 12.24 -4.41 -0.08
N SER A 112 12.73 -4.09 1.12
CA SER A 112 12.24 -2.94 1.90
C SER A 112 12.95 -1.67 1.45
N THR A 113 12.20 -0.60 1.21
CA THR A 113 12.74 0.69 0.79
C THR A 113 11.79 1.84 1.12
N ILE A 114 12.06 3.03 0.59
CA ILE A 114 11.25 4.25 0.73
C ILE A 114 10.69 4.63 -0.64
N ALA A 115 9.42 5.06 -0.63
CA ALA A 115 8.77 5.80 -1.70
C ALA A 115 8.69 7.30 -1.32
N ASP A 116 9.16 8.22 -2.17
CA ASP A 116 9.16 9.67 -1.87
C ASP A 116 7.76 10.24 -1.70
N ASP A 117 6.83 9.83 -2.57
CA ASP A 117 5.46 10.35 -2.57
C ASP A 117 4.53 9.24 -3.07
N LEU A 118 3.58 8.83 -2.23
CA LEU A 118 2.52 7.88 -2.55
C LEU A 118 1.18 8.61 -2.49
N ARG A 119 0.49 8.65 -3.63
CA ARG A 119 -0.83 9.27 -3.78
C ARG A 119 -1.87 8.22 -4.08
N ILE A 120 -2.99 8.28 -3.38
CA ILE A 120 -4.08 7.31 -3.48
C ILE A 120 -5.38 8.10 -3.49
N GLY A 121 -5.94 8.34 -4.68
CA GLY A 121 -7.00 9.32 -4.82
C GLY A 121 -6.52 10.70 -4.32
N SER A 122 -7.17 11.21 -3.28
CA SER A 122 -6.81 12.48 -2.63
C SER A 122 -5.84 12.35 -1.44
N LEU A 123 -5.53 11.13 -1.01
CA LEU A 123 -4.56 10.93 0.07
C LEU A 123 -3.14 11.06 -0.46
N ARG A 124 -2.25 11.67 0.34
CA ARG A 124 -0.84 11.85 -0.02
C ARG A 124 0.08 11.54 1.16
N PHE A 125 0.99 10.61 0.95
CA PHE A 125 1.98 10.20 1.94
C PHE A 125 3.38 10.47 1.40
N LYS A 126 4.28 11.00 2.23
CA LYS A 126 5.66 11.29 1.85
C LYS A 126 6.65 10.41 2.60
N ASP A 127 7.79 10.13 1.98
CA ASP A 127 8.90 9.36 2.57
C ASP A 127 8.43 8.05 3.22
N VAL A 128 7.60 7.32 2.48
CA VAL A 128 6.84 6.19 3.01
C VAL A 128 7.67 4.92 2.93
N PRO A 129 7.87 4.20 4.05
CA PRO A 129 8.44 2.87 4.00
C PRO A 129 7.53 1.94 3.19
N VAL A 130 8.09 1.32 2.15
CA VAL A 130 7.37 0.39 1.27
C VAL A 130 8.17 -0.90 1.13
N ARG A 131 7.45 -1.97 0.83
CA ARG A 131 8.03 -3.25 0.44
C ARG A 131 7.74 -3.46 -1.03
N VAL A 132 8.74 -3.82 -1.82
CA VAL A 132 8.56 -4.06 -3.25
C VAL A 132 8.80 -5.52 -3.61
N THR A 133 7.97 -6.06 -4.49
CA THR A 133 8.14 -7.40 -5.05
C THR A 133 8.56 -7.30 -6.52
N PRO A 134 9.76 -7.77 -6.88
CA PRO A 134 10.26 -7.64 -8.24
C PRO A 134 9.54 -8.53 -9.25
N TYR A 135 9.00 -9.67 -8.80
CA TYR A 135 8.54 -10.73 -9.71
C TYR A 135 7.04 -10.92 -9.77
N SER A 136 6.30 -10.49 -8.74
CA SER A 136 4.86 -10.66 -8.70
C SER A 136 4.12 -9.58 -9.48
N THR A 137 2.89 -9.89 -9.83
CA THR A 137 1.89 -8.97 -10.37
C THR A 137 0.69 -9.00 -9.43
N GLY A 138 -0.14 -7.95 -9.45
CA GLY A 138 -1.31 -7.83 -8.59
C GLY A 138 -1.53 -6.40 -8.10
N ASN A 139 -2.47 -6.22 -7.18
CA ASN A 139 -2.75 -4.91 -6.60
C ASN A 139 -1.63 -4.46 -5.67
N ILE A 140 -1.49 -3.14 -5.52
CA ILE A 140 -0.76 -2.59 -4.39
C ILE A 140 -1.57 -2.91 -3.13
N LEU A 141 -0.91 -3.45 -2.11
CA LEU A 141 -1.52 -3.71 -0.82
C LEU A 141 -1.18 -2.56 0.12
N LEU A 142 -2.19 -1.94 0.73
CA LEU A 142 -2.00 -1.01 1.83
C LEU A 142 -2.22 -1.75 3.14
N GLY A 143 -1.20 -1.75 4.00
CA GLY A 143 -1.29 -2.32 5.32
C GLY A 143 -1.88 -1.36 6.35
N MET A 144 -1.91 -1.84 7.59
CA MET A 144 -2.28 -1.03 8.76
C MET A 144 -1.30 0.13 9.03
N ASP A 145 -0.10 0.07 8.46
CA ASP A 145 0.94 1.09 8.57
C ASP A 145 0.54 2.42 7.95
N ILE A 146 -0.28 2.42 6.89
CA ILE A 146 -0.89 3.64 6.34
C ILE A 146 -2.19 3.98 7.06
N LEU A 147 -3.04 2.98 7.34
CA LEU A 147 -4.35 3.24 7.93
C LEU A 147 -4.27 3.92 9.30
N LYS A 148 -3.17 3.69 10.05
CA LYS A 148 -2.92 4.37 11.33
C LYS A 148 -2.79 5.89 11.21
N ASP A 149 -2.42 6.40 10.03
CA ASP A 149 -2.21 7.83 9.75
C ASP A 149 -3.48 8.49 9.18
N LEU A 150 -4.58 7.71 9.10
CA LEU A 150 -5.86 8.15 8.58
C LEU A 150 -6.93 8.10 9.67
N ASP A 151 -7.83 9.08 9.65
CA ASP A 151 -9.10 8.98 10.33
C ASP A 151 -10.00 8.04 9.52
N THR A 152 -10.21 6.82 10.02
CA THR A 152 -10.89 5.75 9.29
C THR A 152 -12.10 5.25 10.05
N HIS A 153 -13.25 5.28 9.39
CA HIS A 153 -14.51 4.78 9.91
C HIS A 153 -15.04 3.66 9.03
N ILE A 154 -15.37 2.53 9.65
CA ILE A 154 -15.95 1.36 8.98
C ILE A 154 -17.28 1.04 9.65
N GLY A 155 -18.33 0.84 8.86
CA GLY A 155 -19.64 0.47 9.38
C GLY A 155 -20.61 0.07 8.29
N ILE A 156 -21.85 -0.21 8.67
CA ILE A 156 -22.92 -0.47 7.71
C ILE A 156 -23.44 0.87 7.19
N ASP A 157 -23.36 1.07 5.88
CA ASP A 157 -23.92 2.20 5.18
C ASP A 157 -25.45 2.22 5.34
N LYS A 158 -25.97 3.25 6.01
CA LYS A 158 -27.42 3.44 6.21
C LYS A 158 -28.20 3.62 4.90
N VAL A 159 -27.55 4.04 3.83
CA VAL A 159 -28.18 4.26 2.52
C VAL A 159 -28.29 2.97 1.73
N SER A 160 -27.21 2.19 1.66
CA SER A 160 -27.14 1.00 0.79
C SER A 160 -27.23 -0.35 1.54
N GLY A 161 -27.10 -0.35 2.86
CA GLY A 161 -27.02 -1.56 3.69
C GLY A 161 -25.70 -2.34 3.56
N LYS A 162 -24.73 -1.85 2.78
CA LYS A 162 -23.42 -2.50 2.58
C LYS A 162 -22.41 -1.99 3.61
N THR A 163 -21.42 -2.81 3.94
CA THR A 163 -20.27 -2.33 4.70
C THR A 163 -19.49 -1.30 3.88
N ILE A 164 -19.25 -0.13 4.46
CA ILE A 164 -18.52 1.00 3.87
C ILE A 164 -17.32 1.35 4.74
N LEU A 165 -16.24 1.76 4.10
CA LEU A 165 -15.06 2.40 4.69
C LEU A 165 -15.00 3.84 4.17
N LEU A 166 -14.97 4.78 5.11
CA LEU A 166 -14.73 6.19 4.87
C LEU A 166 -13.42 6.57 5.55
N SER A 167 -12.50 7.21 4.83
CA SER A 167 -11.18 7.51 5.38
C SER A 167 -10.59 8.80 4.83
N THR A 168 -10.00 9.62 5.68
CA THR A 168 -9.27 10.84 5.28
C THR A 168 -7.98 10.99 6.10
N GLN A 169 -7.07 11.85 5.67
CA GLN A 169 -5.89 12.17 6.48
C GLN A 169 -6.33 12.90 7.76
N TYR A 170 -5.70 12.61 8.91
CA TYR A 170 -6.10 13.24 10.17
C TYR A 170 -6.12 14.77 10.11
N GLU A 171 -5.15 15.38 9.42
CA GLU A 171 -5.08 16.82 9.17
C GLU A 171 -6.29 17.39 8.41
N ASN A 172 -7.03 16.53 7.70
CA ASN A 172 -8.20 16.86 6.90
C ASN A 172 -9.51 16.34 7.52
N ASN A 173 -9.53 15.93 8.79
CA ASN A 173 -10.73 15.37 9.43
C ASN A 173 -11.85 16.41 9.69
N ASP A 174 -11.59 17.69 9.45
CA ASP A 174 -12.57 18.78 9.42
C ASP A 174 -13.14 19.03 8.02
N ASN A 175 -12.73 18.26 7.01
CA ASN A 175 -13.24 18.38 5.65
C ASN A 175 -14.77 18.20 5.63
N ILE A 176 -15.48 19.20 5.13
CA ILE A 176 -16.94 19.26 5.15
C ILE A 176 -17.57 18.09 4.39
N ASP A 177 -17.00 17.71 3.25
CA ASP A 177 -17.54 16.62 2.44
C ASP A 177 -17.34 15.26 3.11
N TYR A 178 -16.21 15.06 3.78
CA TYR A 178 -15.95 13.87 4.60
C TYR A 178 -16.94 13.77 5.76
N ILE A 179 -17.12 14.84 6.55
CA ILE A 179 -18.07 14.86 7.67
C ILE A 179 -19.50 14.62 7.20
N LYS A 180 -19.93 15.25 6.10
CA LYS A 180 -21.26 15.00 5.50
C LYS A 180 -21.45 13.54 5.11
N ASN A 181 -20.40 12.89 4.58
CA ASN A 181 -20.48 11.46 4.24
C ASN A 181 -20.51 10.57 5.48
N LEU A 182 -19.76 10.92 6.53
CA LEU A 182 -19.85 10.21 7.82
C LEU A 182 -21.25 10.32 8.43
N GLU A 183 -21.86 11.51 8.39
CA GLU A 183 -23.23 11.73 8.89
C GLU A 183 -24.25 10.93 8.05
N LEU A 184 -24.18 11.06 6.73
CA LEU A 184 -25.11 10.41 5.80
C LEU A 184 -25.04 8.88 5.88
N HIS A 185 -23.83 8.32 5.84
CA HIS A 185 -23.64 6.88 5.69
C HIS A 185 -23.51 6.16 7.04
N LEU A 186 -22.88 6.78 8.04
CA LEU A 186 -22.58 6.14 9.32
C LEU A 186 -23.34 6.77 10.50
N GLY A 187 -24.05 7.88 10.28
CA GLY A 187 -24.77 8.59 11.35
C GLY A 187 -23.86 9.29 12.33
N TYR A 188 -22.62 9.61 11.94
CA TYR A 188 -21.70 10.35 12.78
C TYR A 188 -22.20 11.78 12.95
N THR A 189 -22.40 12.21 14.20
CA THR A 189 -22.68 13.60 14.54
C THR A 189 -21.47 14.15 15.29
N LYS A 190 -20.70 15.04 14.64
CA LYS A 190 -19.62 15.74 15.32
C LYS A 190 -20.27 16.62 16.38
N ASN A 191 -20.13 16.27 17.66
CA ASN A 191 -20.58 17.12 18.75
C ASN A 191 -19.84 18.45 18.64
N ARG A 192 -20.49 19.46 18.08
CA ARG A 192 -20.02 20.85 18.11
C ARG A 192 -20.06 21.29 19.57
N LYS A 193 -18.97 21.07 20.31
CA LYS A 193 -18.70 21.92 21.47
C LYS A 193 -18.32 23.29 20.90
N SER A 194 -19.30 24.19 20.94
CA SER A 194 -19.10 25.62 20.88
C SER A 194 -18.03 26.03 21.89
N ALA A 195 -16.98 26.67 21.39
CA ALA A 195 -16.14 27.60 22.11
C ALA A 195 -15.81 28.74 21.15
#